data_AF-A0A8S8XP02-F1
#
_entry.id   AF-A0A8S8XP02-F1
#
_cell.length_a   1.000
_cell.length_b   1.000
_cell.length_c   1.000
_cell.angle_alpha   90.00
_cell.angle_beta   90.00
_cell.angle_gamma   90.00
#
_symmetry.space_group_name_H-M   'P 1'
#
loop_
_entity.id
_entity.type
_entity.pdbx_description
1 polymer ?
#
loop_
_entity_poly.entity_id
_entity_poly.type
_entity_poly.pdbx_seq_one_letter_code
_entity_poly.pdbx_strand_id
1 'polypeptide(L)'
;MSDAEAPDTNPDSAEAKFVQLERELVQETSVIALMKDQMTSMFGMVFMFVITILLALYIRPWYDVAELHAFGEAGATQVRFIFLELVMIFIFTAVVIALARYKKEWVIKYGIMGVLTIALMYTTVPLMHMLVIDFDVEEFEYQESFSYTGEYVTDMGMDGFLTHELVGNFTNWEDSVSYYSSSSLNSKQPQWTTNFSRLPAGDFEVLRVVESENYLTLTNTAWIWTINSQTGVIENVFPCHYQDDQGVLQTVCQMATVVTWQ
;
A
#
# COMPACT_ATOMS: atom_id res chain seq x y z
N MET A 1 25.31 -73.80 -61.50
CA MET A 1 25.90 -73.61 -62.84
C MET A 1 24.77 -73.88 -63.80
N SER A 2 24.12 -72.90 -64.41
CA SER A 2 24.44 -71.51 -64.76
C SER A 2 23.05 -70.82 -64.92
N ASP A 3 22.80 -69.53 -64.77
CA ASP A 3 23.51 -68.36 -65.25
C ASP A 3 23.16 -67.16 -64.34
N ALA A 4 24.12 -66.25 -64.26
CA ALA A 4 23.91 -64.93 -63.73
C ALA A 4 23.29 -64.07 -64.84
N GLU A 5 22.08 -63.55 -64.64
CA GLU A 5 21.62 -62.38 -65.37
C GLU A 5 21.73 -61.19 -64.40
N ALA A 6 22.79 -60.42 -64.60
CA ALA A 6 22.99 -59.14 -63.94
C ALA A 6 21.77 -58.23 -64.19
N PRO A 7 21.37 -57.38 -63.23
CA PRO A 7 20.24 -56.50 -63.42
C PRO A 7 20.54 -55.59 -64.60
N ASP A 8 19.65 -55.62 -65.59
CA ASP A 8 19.61 -54.71 -66.71
C ASP A 8 19.63 -53.28 -66.16
N THR A 9 20.82 -52.67 -66.11
CA THR A 9 21.02 -51.28 -65.72
C THR A 9 20.54 -50.42 -66.86
N ASN A 10 19.22 -50.36 -67.02
CA ASN A 10 18.57 -49.41 -67.88
C ASN A 10 18.32 -48.16 -67.01
N PRO A 11 19.12 -47.09 -67.13
CA PRO A 11 19.02 -45.90 -66.27
C PRO A 11 17.61 -45.31 -66.30
N ASP A 12 16.93 -45.42 -67.44
CA ASP A 12 15.56 -44.96 -67.66
C ASP A 12 14.53 -45.68 -66.75
N SER A 13 14.78 -46.94 -66.36
CA SER A 13 13.82 -47.72 -65.55
C SER A 13 13.93 -47.46 -64.05
N ALA A 14 15.15 -47.20 -63.57
CA ALA A 14 15.40 -46.77 -62.20
C ALA A 14 14.91 -45.34 -62.02
N GLU A 15 15.25 -44.44 -62.95
CA GLU A 15 14.74 -43.07 -62.95
C GLU A 15 13.21 -43.02 -63.05
N ALA A 16 12.59 -43.86 -63.90
CA ALA A 16 11.13 -43.94 -63.97
C ALA A 16 10.49 -44.43 -62.66
N LYS A 17 11.13 -45.35 -61.94
CA LYS A 17 10.66 -45.79 -60.60
C LYS A 17 10.88 -44.74 -59.52
N PHE A 18 12.00 -44.03 -59.53
CA PHE A 18 12.25 -42.91 -58.62
C PHE A 18 11.26 -41.77 -58.87
N VAL A 19 10.97 -41.45 -60.13
CA VAL A 19 9.96 -40.43 -60.51
C VAL A 19 8.54 -40.88 -60.15
N GLN A 20 8.24 -42.18 -60.22
CA GLN A 20 6.95 -42.70 -59.71
C GLN A 20 6.86 -42.64 -58.19
N LEU A 21 7.90 -43.03 -57.45
CA LEU A 21 7.98 -42.90 -55.99
C LEU A 21 7.91 -41.43 -55.55
N GLU A 22 8.57 -40.53 -56.27
CA GLU A 22 8.56 -39.10 -56.01
C GLU A 22 7.18 -38.49 -56.31
N ARG A 23 6.49 -38.95 -57.37
CA ARG A 23 5.10 -38.58 -57.63
C ARG A 23 4.12 -39.19 -56.65
N GLU A 24 4.37 -40.39 -56.14
CA GLU A 24 3.54 -41.02 -55.12
C GLU A 24 3.72 -40.32 -53.76
N LEU A 25 4.94 -39.91 -53.41
CA LEU A 25 5.23 -39.04 -52.26
C LEU A 25 4.68 -37.61 -52.43
N VAL A 26 4.66 -37.09 -53.67
CA VAL A 26 4.04 -35.81 -54.05
C VAL A 26 2.51 -35.94 -54.20
N GLN A 27 1.95 -37.13 -54.27
CA GLN A 27 0.49 -37.36 -54.26
C GLN A 27 0.00 -37.65 -52.83
N GLU A 28 0.83 -38.30 -52.01
CA GLU A 28 0.78 -38.23 -50.55
C GLU A 28 1.25 -36.87 -50.00
N THR A 29 1.48 -35.88 -50.86
CA THR A 29 1.64 -34.46 -50.52
C THR A 29 0.34 -33.81 -50.01
N SER A 30 -0.42 -34.60 -49.28
CA SER A 30 -0.86 -34.21 -47.96
C SER A 30 0.25 -33.65 -47.06
N VAL A 31 1.52 -33.42 -47.44
CA VAL A 31 2.50 -32.72 -46.58
C VAL A 31 2.03 -31.30 -46.21
N ILE A 32 1.44 -30.52 -47.13
CA ILE A 32 0.87 -29.21 -46.79
C ILE A 32 -0.45 -29.34 -46.03
N ALA A 33 -1.27 -30.35 -46.33
CA ALA A 33 -2.53 -30.61 -45.63
C ALA A 33 -2.28 -31.13 -44.19
N LEU A 34 -1.34 -32.06 -44.02
CA LEU A 34 -0.80 -32.57 -42.75
C LEU A 34 -0.06 -31.47 -41.99
N MET A 35 0.73 -30.60 -42.66
CA MET A 35 1.31 -29.43 -42.00
C MET A 35 0.23 -28.43 -41.57
N LYS A 36 -0.86 -28.26 -42.32
CA LYS A 36 -1.99 -27.40 -41.93
C LYS A 36 -2.80 -27.98 -40.76
N ASP A 37 -3.04 -29.29 -40.78
CA ASP A 37 -3.71 -30.02 -39.70
C ASP A 37 -2.84 -30.06 -38.43
N GLN A 38 -1.53 -30.22 -38.60
CA GLN A 38 -0.56 -30.23 -37.51
C GLN A 38 -0.22 -28.82 -37.00
N MET A 39 -0.28 -27.78 -37.84
CA MET A 39 -0.17 -26.38 -37.42
C MET A 39 -1.30 -26.00 -36.47
N THR A 40 -2.53 -26.45 -36.73
CA THR A 40 -3.67 -26.15 -35.86
C THR A 40 -3.48 -26.75 -34.46
N SER A 41 -2.98 -27.98 -34.38
CA SER A 41 -2.67 -28.66 -33.11
C SER A 41 -1.45 -28.03 -32.40
N MET A 42 -0.39 -27.70 -33.14
CA MET A 42 0.81 -27.07 -32.61
C MET A 42 0.55 -25.64 -32.13
N PHE A 43 -0.31 -24.90 -32.81
CA PHE A 43 -0.73 -23.56 -32.41
C PHE A 43 -1.47 -23.55 -31.07
N GLY A 44 -2.27 -24.58 -30.78
CA GLY A 44 -2.98 -24.70 -29.49
C GLY A 44 -2.03 -24.77 -28.29
N MET A 45 -0.93 -25.51 -28.40
CA MET A 45 0.08 -25.61 -27.34
C MET A 45 0.81 -24.28 -27.13
N VAL A 46 1.21 -23.62 -28.22
CA VAL A 46 1.87 -22.31 -28.15
C VAL A 46 0.94 -21.25 -27.57
N PHE A 47 -0.34 -21.27 -27.95
CA PHE A 47 -1.35 -20.34 -27.45
C PHE A 47 -1.53 -20.46 -25.93
N MET A 48 -1.65 -21.69 -25.42
CA MET A 48 -1.73 -21.92 -23.97
C MET A 48 -0.46 -21.45 -23.24
N PHE A 49 0.71 -21.68 -23.82
CA PHE A 49 1.98 -21.22 -23.27
C PHE A 49 2.07 -19.68 -23.19
N VAL A 50 1.66 -18.98 -24.26
CA VAL A 50 1.67 -17.51 -24.28
C VAL A 50 0.68 -16.93 -23.27
N ILE A 51 -0.54 -17.47 -23.22
CA ILE A 51 -1.55 -17.00 -22.25
C ILE A 51 -1.10 -17.22 -20.82
N THR A 52 -0.52 -18.40 -20.51
CA THR A 52 -0.06 -18.70 -19.15
C THR A 52 1.07 -17.77 -18.71
N ILE A 53 2.00 -17.42 -19.61
CA ILE A 53 3.04 -16.42 -19.32
C ILE A 53 2.42 -15.04 -19.09
N LEU A 54 1.52 -14.59 -19.96
CA LEU A 54 0.89 -13.27 -19.81
C LEU A 54 0.11 -13.17 -18.50
N LEU A 55 -0.65 -14.21 -18.15
CA LEU A 55 -1.41 -14.26 -16.91
C LEU A 55 -0.47 -14.33 -15.68
N ALA A 56 0.65 -15.04 -15.77
CA ALA A 56 1.66 -15.07 -14.72
C ALA A 56 2.29 -13.68 -14.50
N LEU A 57 2.67 -12.98 -15.59
CA LEU A 57 3.23 -11.63 -15.50
C LEU A 57 2.20 -10.61 -14.96
N TYR A 58 0.93 -10.77 -15.32
CA TYR A 58 -0.15 -9.90 -14.87
C TYR A 58 -0.45 -10.06 -13.37
N ILE A 59 -0.41 -11.29 -12.85
CA ILE A 59 -0.71 -11.59 -11.44
C ILE A 59 0.50 -11.36 -10.52
N ARG A 60 1.71 -11.44 -11.06
CA ARG A 60 2.98 -11.32 -10.30
C ARG A 60 3.06 -10.13 -9.33
N PRO A 61 2.66 -8.90 -9.68
CA PRO A 61 2.79 -7.76 -8.77
C PRO A 61 2.02 -7.92 -7.45
N TRP A 62 0.89 -8.64 -7.46
CA TRP A 62 0.11 -8.90 -6.24
C TRP A 62 0.86 -9.83 -5.27
N TYR A 63 1.52 -10.85 -5.84
CA TYR A 63 2.25 -11.87 -5.07
C TYR A 63 3.61 -11.37 -4.57
N ASP A 64 4.28 -10.50 -5.34
CA ASP A 64 5.55 -9.90 -4.95
C ASP A 64 5.38 -8.91 -3.79
N VAL A 65 4.27 -8.15 -3.72
CA VAL A 65 3.98 -7.22 -2.60
C VAL A 65 3.58 -7.94 -1.30
N ALA A 66 2.90 -9.09 -1.42
CA ALA A 66 2.41 -9.83 -0.26
C ALA A 66 3.48 -10.73 0.40
N GLU A 67 4.74 -10.69 -0.08
CA GLU A 67 5.85 -11.54 0.37
C GLU A 67 5.46 -13.04 0.50
N LEU A 68 4.56 -13.51 -0.37
CA LEU A 68 4.01 -14.87 -0.34
C LEU A 68 4.99 -15.92 -0.88
N HIS A 69 6.25 -15.53 -1.10
CA HIS A 69 7.32 -16.46 -1.38
C HIS A 69 7.52 -17.32 -0.13
N ALA A 70 7.39 -18.65 -0.27
CA ALA A 70 7.55 -19.60 0.83
C ALA A 70 8.93 -19.51 1.55
N PHE A 71 9.88 -18.75 0.99
CA PHE A 71 11.21 -18.47 1.54
C PHE A 71 11.66 -16.99 1.48
N GLY A 72 10.76 -16.03 1.22
CA GLY A 72 11.10 -14.59 1.16
C GLY A 72 12.06 -14.21 0.02
N GLU A 73 12.28 -12.90 -0.18
CA GLU A 73 13.10 -12.34 -1.29
C GLU A 73 14.56 -12.84 -1.26
N ALA A 74 15.09 -13.14 -0.06
CA ALA A 74 16.47 -13.58 0.15
C ALA A 74 16.66 -15.11 0.22
N GLY A 75 15.59 -15.91 0.37
CA GLY A 75 15.70 -17.36 0.58
C GLY A 75 15.54 -18.21 -0.68
N ALA A 76 14.95 -17.71 -1.76
CA ALA A 76 14.72 -18.51 -2.98
C ALA A 76 16.02 -19.00 -3.67
N THR A 77 17.16 -18.34 -3.41
CA THR A 77 18.46 -18.68 -4.06
C THR A 77 19.35 -19.61 -3.23
N GLN A 78 18.97 -19.95 -1.99
CA GLN A 78 19.77 -20.84 -1.17
C GLN A 78 19.52 -22.31 -1.58
N VAL A 79 20.59 -23.03 -1.90
CA VAL A 79 20.55 -24.47 -2.25
C VAL A 79 19.77 -25.31 -1.22
N ARG A 80 19.80 -24.90 0.06
CA ARG A 80 19.05 -25.54 1.15
C ARG A 80 17.53 -25.48 0.96
N PHE A 81 17.00 -24.35 0.48
CA PHE A 81 15.56 -24.16 0.27
C PHE A 81 15.07 -24.85 -1.01
N ILE A 82 15.89 -24.85 -2.07
CA ILE A 82 15.62 -25.61 -3.31
C ILE A 82 15.52 -27.12 -3.02
N PHE A 83 16.43 -27.66 -2.19
CA PHE A 83 16.36 -29.06 -1.79
C PHE A 83 15.09 -29.38 -0.99
N LEU A 84 14.69 -28.49 -0.09
CA LEU A 84 13.48 -28.65 0.71
C LEU A 84 12.22 -28.63 -0.16
N GLU A 85 12.12 -27.72 -1.13
CA GLU A 85 11.02 -27.66 -2.10
C GLU A 85 10.88 -28.99 -2.86
N LEU A 86 12.00 -29.50 -3.40
CA LEU A 86 12.04 -30.75 -4.15
C LEU A 86 11.56 -31.94 -3.30
N VAL A 87 11.99 -32.02 -2.04
CA VAL A 87 11.52 -33.04 -1.09
C VAL A 87 10.01 -32.94 -0.85
N MET A 88 9.46 -31.73 -0.73
CA MET A 88 8.02 -31.54 -0.53
C MET A 88 7.19 -31.99 -1.74
N ILE A 89 7.68 -31.77 -2.96
CA ILE A 89 7.05 -32.30 -4.18
C ILE A 89 7.04 -33.84 -4.18
N PHE A 90 8.14 -34.47 -3.75
CA PHE A 90 8.18 -35.93 -3.62
C PHE A 90 7.21 -36.45 -2.55
N ILE A 91 7.07 -35.77 -1.42
CA ILE A 91 6.10 -36.14 -0.39
C ILE A 91 4.68 -36.01 -0.95
N PHE A 92 4.36 -34.90 -1.62
CA PHE A 92 3.05 -34.68 -2.21
C PHE A 92 2.70 -35.76 -3.25
N THR A 93 3.60 -36.05 -4.18
CA THR A 93 3.41 -37.10 -5.18
C THR A 93 3.27 -38.50 -4.55
N ALA A 94 4.05 -38.82 -3.52
CA ALA A 94 3.92 -40.08 -2.79
C ALA A 94 2.56 -40.20 -2.08
N VAL A 95 2.05 -39.13 -1.48
CA VAL A 95 0.71 -39.08 -0.86
C VAL A 95 -0.38 -39.30 -1.90
N VAL A 96 -0.30 -38.65 -3.06
CA VAL A 96 -1.26 -38.84 -4.16
C VAL A 96 -1.25 -40.30 -4.66
N ILE A 97 -0.06 -40.89 -4.84
CA ILE A 97 0.07 -42.30 -5.27
C ILE A 97 -0.45 -43.26 -4.19
N ALA A 98 -0.16 -43.00 -2.91
CA ALA A 98 -0.67 -43.81 -1.80
C ALA A 98 -2.20 -43.77 -1.77
N LEU A 99 -2.80 -42.59 -1.85
CA LEU A 99 -4.26 -42.40 -1.94
C LEU A 99 -4.87 -43.15 -3.14
N ALA A 100 -4.19 -43.13 -4.29
CA ALA A 100 -4.61 -43.89 -5.47
C ALA A 100 -4.57 -45.41 -5.23
N ARG A 101 -3.53 -45.92 -4.54
CA ARG A 101 -3.43 -47.35 -4.20
C ARG A 101 -4.49 -47.83 -3.22
N TYR A 102 -4.94 -46.98 -2.30
CA TYR A 102 -5.98 -47.33 -1.33
C TYR A 102 -7.39 -47.42 -1.95
N LYS A 103 -7.56 -47.16 -3.26
CA LYS A 103 -8.81 -47.27 -4.02
C LYS A 103 -10.04 -46.66 -3.34
N LYS A 104 -9.86 -45.61 -2.52
CA LYS A 104 -10.97 -44.87 -1.94
C LYS A 104 -11.48 -43.87 -2.98
N GLU A 105 -12.34 -44.37 -3.87
CA GLU A 105 -12.95 -43.58 -4.97
C GLU A 105 -13.57 -42.27 -4.48
N TRP A 106 -14.17 -42.28 -3.29
CA TRP A 106 -14.72 -41.08 -2.65
C TRP A 106 -13.64 -40.03 -2.32
N VAL A 107 -12.51 -40.44 -1.74
CA VAL A 107 -11.42 -39.52 -1.36
C VAL A 107 -10.74 -38.93 -2.59
N ILE A 108 -10.58 -39.71 -3.67
CA ILE A 108 -9.99 -39.20 -4.91
C ILE A 108 -10.92 -38.17 -5.57
N LYS A 109 -12.21 -38.48 -5.67
CA LYS A 109 -13.20 -37.59 -6.29
C LYS A 109 -13.33 -36.25 -5.55
N TYR A 110 -13.53 -36.29 -4.24
CA TYR A 110 -13.71 -35.06 -3.45
C TYR A 110 -12.38 -34.38 -3.11
N GLY A 111 -11.30 -35.15 -2.95
CA GLY A 111 -9.97 -34.61 -2.66
C GLY A 111 -9.43 -33.78 -3.83
N ILE A 112 -9.49 -34.29 -5.06
CA ILE A 112 -9.03 -33.53 -6.24
C ILE A 112 -9.93 -32.30 -6.45
N MET A 113 -11.24 -32.43 -6.31
CA MET A 113 -12.17 -31.29 -6.42
C MET A 113 -11.87 -30.22 -5.35
N GLY A 114 -11.56 -30.63 -4.11
CA GLY A 114 -11.21 -29.71 -3.03
C GLY A 114 -9.91 -28.96 -3.32
N VAL A 115 -8.84 -29.67 -3.69
CA VAL A 115 -7.55 -29.04 -4.04
C VAL A 115 -7.70 -28.10 -5.23
N LEU A 116 -8.43 -28.51 -6.26
CA LEU A 116 -8.72 -27.67 -7.43
C LEU A 116 -9.48 -26.40 -7.05
N THR A 117 -10.44 -26.49 -6.13
CA THR A 117 -11.24 -25.34 -5.68
C THR A 117 -10.39 -24.35 -4.89
N ILE A 118 -9.52 -24.84 -3.99
CA ILE A 118 -8.60 -23.98 -3.24
C ILE A 118 -7.62 -23.29 -4.18
N ALA A 119 -7.04 -24.03 -5.15
CA ALA A 119 -6.16 -23.46 -6.16
C ALA A 119 -6.88 -22.40 -7.02
N LEU A 120 -8.14 -22.65 -7.37
CA LEU A 120 -8.95 -21.69 -8.12
C LEU A 120 -9.22 -20.44 -7.29
N MET A 121 -9.64 -20.56 -6.03
CA MET A 121 -9.85 -19.41 -5.15
C MET A 121 -8.57 -18.58 -4.97
N TYR A 122 -7.43 -19.24 -4.78
CA TYR A 122 -6.15 -18.57 -4.58
C TYR A 122 -5.67 -17.81 -5.83
N THR A 123 -6.10 -18.23 -7.03
CA THR A 123 -5.80 -17.50 -8.27
C THR A 123 -6.86 -16.46 -8.64
N THR A 124 -8.15 -16.69 -8.36
CA THR A 124 -9.24 -15.77 -8.73
C THR A 124 -9.33 -14.54 -7.84
N VAL A 125 -9.04 -14.65 -6.54
CA VAL A 125 -9.10 -13.50 -5.62
C VAL A 125 -8.08 -12.41 -5.99
N PRO A 126 -6.78 -12.72 -6.19
CA PRO A 126 -5.80 -11.74 -6.67
C PRO A 126 -6.14 -11.18 -8.04
N LEU A 127 -6.64 -12.03 -8.94
CA LEU A 127 -7.03 -11.62 -10.29
C LEU A 127 -8.19 -10.62 -10.27
N MET A 128 -9.18 -10.84 -9.41
CA MET A 128 -10.29 -9.89 -9.24
C MET A 128 -9.81 -8.58 -8.63
N HIS A 129 -8.92 -8.64 -7.64
CA HIS A 129 -8.36 -7.44 -7.01
C HIS A 129 -7.58 -6.59 -8.02
N MET A 130 -6.79 -7.21 -8.90
CA MET A 130 -6.08 -6.53 -9.98
C MET A 130 -6.98 -5.97 -11.09
N LEU A 131 -8.19 -6.49 -11.24
CA LEU A 131 -9.18 -6.01 -12.21
C LEU A 131 -10.03 -4.84 -11.64
N VAL A 132 -10.35 -4.87 -10.34
CA VAL A 132 -11.22 -3.87 -9.69
C VAL A 132 -10.50 -2.58 -9.30
N ILE A 133 -9.19 -2.63 -9.04
CA ILE A 133 -8.46 -1.42 -8.71
C ILE A 133 -8.35 -0.54 -9.94
N ASP A 134 -9.00 0.63 -9.88
CA ASP A 134 -8.62 1.75 -10.70
C ASP A 134 -7.21 2.18 -10.26
N PHE A 135 -6.23 2.02 -11.14
CA PHE A 135 -4.86 2.47 -10.89
C PHE A 135 -4.73 4.01 -10.94
N ASP A 136 -5.81 4.70 -11.31
CA ASP A 136 -5.95 6.13 -11.09
C ASP A 136 -6.19 6.36 -9.59
N VAL A 137 -5.09 6.49 -8.86
CA VAL A 137 -5.11 7.18 -7.58
C VAL A 137 -5.45 8.62 -7.92
N GLU A 138 -6.74 8.99 -7.88
CA GLU A 138 -7.13 10.38 -7.95
C GLU A 138 -6.32 11.12 -6.88
N GLU A 139 -5.43 12.01 -7.34
CA GLU A 139 -4.64 12.83 -6.44
C GLU A 139 -5.64 13.54 -5.53
N PHE A 140 -5.48 13.36 -4.22
CA PHE A 140 -6.39 13.97 -3.26
C PHE A 140 -6.27 15.49 -3.39
N GLU A 141 -7.15 16.08 -4.19
CA GLU A 141 -7.19 17.51 -4.42
C GLU A 141 -8.06 18.12 -3.32
N TYR A 142 -7.42 18.92 -2.46
CA TYR A 142 -8.13 19.73 -1.48
C TYR A 142 -9.06 20.68 -2.25
N GLN A 143 -10.36 20.42 -2.22
CA GLN A 143 -11.35 21.25 -2.92
C GLN A 143 -11.31 22.70 -2.42
N GLU A 144 -11.00 22.91 -1.14
CA GLU A 144 -10.85 24.21 -0.52
C GLU A 144 -9.75 24.18 0.55
N SER A 145 -8.86 25.18 0.53
CA SER A 145 -7.87 25.43 1.58
C SER A 145 -8.26 26.69 2.36
N PHE A 146 -8.40 26.58 3.67
CA PHE A 146 -8.66 27.72 4.55
C PHE A 146 -7.37 28.14 5.24
N SER A 147 -7.05 29.44 5.18
CA SER A 147 -6.00 30.04 6.00
C SER A 147 -6.64 30.84 7.13
N TYR A 148 -6.15 30.62 8.35
CA TYR A 148 -6.53 31.39 9.53
C TYR A 148 -5.34 32.26 9.93
N THR A 149 -5.62 33.45 10.47
CA THR A 149 -4.60 34.36 10.96
C THR A 149 -4.12 33.89 12.33
N GLY A 150 -2.80 33.83 12.53
CA GLY A 150 -2.17 33.47 13.80
C GLY A 150 -1.37 32.17 13.74
N GLU A 151 -0.57 31.94 14.77
CA GLU A 151 0.17 30.71 15.03
C GLU A 151 -0.77 29.67 15.67
N TYR A 152 -0.70 28.43 15.20
CA TYR A 152 -1.43 27.32 15.82
C TYR A 152 -0.84 27.00 17.19
N VAL A 153 -1.69 26.93 18.21
CA VAL A 153 -1.25 26.71 19.60
C VAL A 153 -1.55 25.29 20.05
N THR A 154 -2.82 24.91 20.04
CA THR A 154 -3.30 23.59 20.48
C THR A 154 -4.72 23.34 19.98
N ASP A 155 -5.08 22.07 19.84
CA ASP A 155 -6.44 21.61 19.69
C ASP A 155 -7.16 21.58 21.04
N MET A 156 -8.48 21.75 21.02
CA MET A 156 -9.39 21.55 22.16
C MET A 156 -10.24 20.31 21.88
N GLY A 157 -9.56 19.16 21.90
CA GLY A 157 -10.14 17.87 21.50
C GLY A 157 -10.61 17.87 20.04
N MET A 158 -11.82 17.37 19.81
CA MET A 158 -12.43 17.32 18.46
C MET A 158 -13.30 18.55 18.14
N ASP A 159 -13.45 19.48 19.07
CA ASP A 159 -14.43 20.56 18.95
C ASP A 159 -13.89 21.79 18.21
N GLY A 160 -12.57 21.99 18.24
CA GLY A 160 -11.93 23.14 17.61
C GLY A 160 -10.44 23.28 17.91
N PHE A 161 -9.86 24.39 17.49
CA PHE A 161 -8.45 24.73 17.75
C PHE A 161 -8.28 26.17 18.20
N LEU A 162 -7.14 26.43 18.85
CA LEU A 162 -6.71 27.75 19.31
C LEU A 162 -5.57 28.28 18.44
N THR A 163 -5.64 29.58 18.19
CA THR A 163 -4.60 30.35 17.51
C THR A 163 -4.14 31.50 18.38
N HIS A 164 -2.88 31.89 18.22
CA HIS A 164 -2.25 33.01 18.91
C HIS A 164 -1.72 34.01 17.89
N GLU A 165 -1.95 35.29 18.14
CA GLU A 165 -1.39 36.38 17.35
C GLU A 165 -0.89 37.48 18.29
N LEU A 166 0.25 38.07 17.95
CA LEU A 166 0.77 39.25 18.63
C LEU A 166 0.20 40.51 17.99
N VAL A 167 -0.62 41.24 18.74
CA VAL A 167 -1.28 42.46 18.29
C VAL A 167 -0.72 43.64 19.07
N GLY A 168 -0.34 44.73 18.38
CA GLY A 168 0.11 45.96 19.05
C GLY A 168 1.36 46.57 18.43
N ASN A 169 2.08 47.35 19.25
CA ASN A 169 3.33 48.00 18.89
C ASN A 169 4.43 47.73 19.94
N PHE A 170 5.65 48.20 19.67
CA PHE A 170 6.84 48.05 20.52
C PHE A 170 6.66 48.41 22.01
N THR A 171 5.65 49.20 22.37
CA THR A 171 5.39 49.66 23.74
C THR A 171 4.15 49.03 24.38
N ASN A 172 3.30 48.33 23.62
CA ASN A 172 2.02 47.82 24.11
C ASN A 172 1.59 46.50 23.43
N TRP A 173 2.52 45.56 23.27
CA TRP A 173 2.19 44.25 22.75
C TRP A 173 1.12 43.55 23.60
N GLU A 174 0.12 42.99 22.92
CA GLU A 174 -0.91 42.15 23.47
C GLU A 174 -0.86 40.77 22.82
N ASP A 175 -0.94 39.73 23.65
CA ASP A 175 -1.16 38.36 23.20
C ASP A 175 -2.66 38.20 22.92
N SER A 176 -3.03 37.98 21.65
CA SER A 176 -4.40 37.72 21.23
C SER A 176 -4.58 36.21 21.02
N VAL A 177 -5.52 35.60 21.73
CA VAL A 177 -5.87 34.18 21.58
C VAL A 177 -7.27 34.07 20.99
N SER A 178 -7.40 33.32 19.91
CA SER A 178 -8.65 33.13 19.18
C SER A 178 -9.02 31.66 19.06
N TYR A 179 -10.28 31.34 19.35
CA TYR A 179 -10.82 29.99 19.27
C TYR A 179 -11.70 29.78 18.04
N TYR A 180 -11.43 28.70 17.31
CA TYR A 180 -12.20 28.28 16.16
C TYR A 180 -12.84 26.93 16.41
N SER A 181 -14.14 26.91 16.64
CA SER A 181 -14.96 25.69 16.67
C SER A 181 -15.40 25.25 15.28
N SER A 182 -15.83 24.00 15.12
CA SER A 182 -16.35 23.43 13.87
C SER A 182 -17.39 24.32 13.14
N SER A 183 -18.27 24.99 13.88
CA SER A 183 -19.27 25.90 13.29
C SER A 183 -18.67 27.22 12.80
N SER A 184 -17.64 27.72 13.48
CA SER A 184 -16.95 28.97 13.18
C SER A 184 -15.92 28.85 12.03
N LEU A 185 -15.51 27.62 11.68
CA LEU A 185 -14.61 27.38 10.55
C LEU A 185 -15.21 27.85 9.22
N ASN A 186 -16.52 27.65 9.04
CA ASN A 186 -17.23 28.05 7.82
C ASN A 186 -17.36 29.57 7.67
N SER A 187 -17.48 30.31 8.78
CA SER A 187 -17.62 31.77 8.77
C SER A 187 -16.29 32.51 8.75
N LYS A 188 -15.16 31.80 8.92
CA LYS A 188 -13.80 32.38 9.00
C LYS A 188 -13.67 33.44 10.09
N GLN A 189 -14.49 33.36 11.13
CA GLN A 189 -14.45 34.28 12.26
C GLN A 189 -14.30 33.45 13.52
N PRO A 190 -13.40 33.84 14.45
CA PRO A 190 -13.26 33.11 15.69
C PRO A 190 -14.57 33.20 16.50
N GLN A 191 -14.89 32.13 17.23
CA GLN A 191 -16.04 32.10 18.12
C GLN A 191 -15.88 33.11 19.26
N TRP A 192 -14.66 33.21 19.78
CA TRP A 192 -14.24 34.24 20.73
C TRP A 192 -12.77 34.57 20.54
N THR A 193 -12.40 35.80 20.90
CA THR A 193 -11.03 36.29 20.91
C THR A 193 -10.79 37.05 22.20
N THR A 194 -9.67 36.77 22.85
CA THR A 194 -9.30 37.40 24.12
C THR A 194 -7.88 37.93 24.04
N ASN A 195 -7.72 39.20 24.41
CA ASN A 195 -6.44 39.89 24.40
C ASN A 195 -5.88 40.01 25.81
N PHE A 196 -4.58 39.79 25.94
CA PHE A 196 -3.85 39.87 27.19
C PHE A 196 -2.66 40.80 27.05
N SER A 197 -2.36 41.61 28.07
CA SER A 197 -1.16 42.44 28.04
C SER A 197 0.09 41.55 28.17
N ARG A 198 1.03 41.68 27.24
CA ARG A 198 2.24 40.84 27.22
C ARG A 198 3.26 41.25 28.28
N LEU A 199 3.44 42.56 28.46
CA LEU A 199 4.47 43.11 29.35
C LEU A 199 4.29 42.61 30.79
N PRO A 200 5.36 42.16 31.48
CA PRO A 200 6.77 42.39 31.16
C PRO A 200 7.47 41.26 30.37
N ALA A 201 6.73 40.29 29.81
CA ALA A 201 7.34 39.26 28.98
C ALA A 201 7.98 39.85 27.72
N GLY A 202 9.15 39.34 27.33
CA GLY A 202 9.86 39.78 26.13
C GLY A 202 9.27 39.19 24.85
N ASP A 203 9.70 39.70 23.70
CA ASP A 203 9.19 39.29 22.37
C ASP A 203 9.47 37.81 22.02
N PHE A 204 10.46 37.19 22.68
CA PHE A 204 10.84 35.80 22.45
C PHE A 204 10.07 34.78 23.31
N GLU A 205 9.26 35.24 24.26
CA GLU A 205 8.50 34.33 25.14
C GLU A 205 7.32 33.70 24.40
N VAL A 206 7.22 32.38 24.47
CA VAL A 206 6.15 31.62 23.79
C VAL A 206 4.95 31.51 24.73
N LEU A 207 3.75 31.77 24.19
CA LEU A 207 2.51 31.52 24.91
C LEU A 207 2.31 30.01 25.08
N ARG A 208 2.21 29.53 26.31
CA ARG A 208 1.89 28.13 26.61
C ARG A 208 0.47 28.03 27.11
N VAL A 209 -0.22 27.01 26.65
CA VAL A 209 -1.62 26.76 26.95
C VAL A 209 -1.77 25.38 27.55
N VAL A 210 -2.52 25.30 28.64
CA VAL A 210 -2.91 24.06 29.29
C VAL A 210 -4.42 24.02 29.33
N GLU A 211 -4.99 22.99 28.72
CA GLU A 211 -6.42 22.74 28.71
C GLU A 211 -6.86 21.98 29.98
N SER A 212 -8.02 22.38 30.51
CA SER A 212 -8.77 21.71 31.57
C SER A 212 -10.25 21.75 31.23
N GLU A 213 -11.08 20.91 31.86
CA GLU A 213 -12.47 20.64 31.43
C GLU A 213 -13.30 21.89 31.09
N ASN A 214 -13.22 22.95 31.89
CA ASN A 214 -13.97 24.19 31.67
C ASN A 214 -13.09 25.44 31.55
N TYR A 215 -11.77 25.27 31.67
CA TYR A 215 -10.83 26.37 31.84
C TYR A 215 -9.58 26.16 31.00
N LEU A 216 -9.11 27.22 30.37
CA LEU A 216 -7.82 27.28 29.72
C LEU A 216 -6.89 28.10 30.61
N THR A 217 -5.73 27.54 30.91
CA THR A 217 -4.67 28.27 31.60
C THR A 217 -3.61 28.65 30.58
N LEU A 218 -3.37 29.95 30.44
CA LEU A 218 -2.45 30.55 29.49
C LEU A 218 -1.29 31.18 30.25
N THR A 219 -0.07 31.07 29.76
CA THR A 219 1.07 31.80 30.33
C THR A 219 2.01 32.30 29.24
N ASN A 220 2.55 33.49 29.45
CA ASN A 220 3.66 34.03 28.67
C ASN A 220 4.94 34.14 29.51
N THR A 221 5.09 33.30 30.54
CA THR A 221 6.15 33.28 31.57
C THR A 221 6.12 34.42 32.59
N ALA A 222 5.55 35.59 32.23
CA ALA A 222 5.43 36.74 33.12
C ALA A 222 4.05 36.87 33.79
N TRP A 223 3.02 36.30 33.16
CA TRP A 223 1.65 36.23 33.67
C TRP A 223 1.09 34.82 33.49
N ILE A 224 0.13 34.48 34.36
CA ILE A 224 -0.76 33.34 34.18
C ILE A 224 -2.19 33.88 34.12
N TRP A 225 -2.91 33.53 33.06
CA TRP A 225 -4.33 33.81 32.90
C TRP A 225 -5.12 32.52 32.95
N THR A 226 -6.24 32.55 33.64
CA THR A 226 -7.26 31.49 33.55
C THR A 226 -8.46 32.08 32.86
N ILE A 227 -8.82 31.50 31.72
CA ILE A 227 -9.98 31.90 30.93
C ILE A 227 -10.98 30.74 30.85
N ASN A 228 -12.25 31.08 30.69
CA ASN A 228 -13.29 30.10 30.44
C ASN A 228 -13.19 29.56 29.00
N SER A 229 -13.16 28.24 28.83
CA SER A 229 -12.95 27.58 27.52
C SER A 229 -14.05 27.87 26.50
N GLN A 230 -15.29 28.11 26.95
CA GLN A 230 -16.45 28.29 26.06
C GLN A 230 -16.68 29.75 25.68
N THR A 231 -16.43 30.68 26.61
CA THR A 231 -16.75 32.10 26.45
C THR A 231 -15.54 32.99 26.19
N GLY A 232 -14.32 32.51 26.45
CA GLY A 232 -13.10 33.31 26.37
C GLY A 232 -12.94 34.36 27.48
N VAL A 233 -13.86 34.43 28.43
CA VAL A 233 -13.82 35.43 29.51
C VAL A 233 -12.67 35.13 30.48
N ILE A 234 -11.93 36.17 30.84
CA ILE A 234 -10.85 36.11 31.82
C ILE A 234 -11.45 36.02 33.22
N GLU A 235 -11.13 34.95 33.95
CA GLU A 235 -11.59 34.76 35.32
C GLU A 235 -10.53 35.18 36.33
N ASN A 236 -9.29 34.76 36.12
CA ASN A 236 -8.19 35.04 37.04
C ASN A 236 -6.92 35.46 36.31
N VAL A 237 -6.15 36.33 36.94
CA VAL A 237 -4.86 36.82 36.44
C VAL A 237 -3.85 36.78 37.59
N PHE A 238 -2.73 36.09 37.39
CA PHE A 238 -1.67 35.97 38.38
C PHE A 238 -0.35 36.54 37.82
N PRO A 239 0.27 37.52 38.49
CA PRO A 239 1.61 37.99 38.13
C PRO A 239 2.66 36.94 38.50
N CYS A 240 3.54 36.64 37.54
CA CYS A 240 4.65 35.69 37.65
C CYS A 240 6.01 36.38 37.49
N HIS A 241 6.12 37.57 38.04
CA HIS A 241 7.34 38.35 38.00
C HIS A 241 7.58 39.03 39.35
N TYR A 242 8.84 39.23 39.67
CA TYR A 242 9.26 40.02 40.82
C TYR A 242 10.44 40.89 40.43
N GLN A 243 10.66 41.94 41.22
CA GLN A 243 11.83 42.79 41.08
C GLN A 243 12.89 42.31 42.07
N ASP A 244 14.10 42.06 41.60
CA ASP A 244 15.22 41.68 42.46
C ASP A 244 15.78 42.88 43.25
N ASP A 245 16.68 42.61 44.18
CA ASP A 245 17.33 43.64 45.02
C ASP A 245 18.15 44.66 44.20
N GLN A 246 18.39 44.41 42.91
CA GLN A 246 19.07 45.32 41.98
C GLN A 246 18.11 46.09 41.08
N GLY A 247 16.79 45.94 41.27
CA GLY A 247 15.77 46.62 40.48
C GLY A 247 15.48 45.97 39.13
N VAL A 248 16.02 44.78 38.85
CA VAL A 248 15.80 44.06 37.59
C VAL A 248 14.58 43.16 37.72
N LEU A 249 13.73 43.17 36.70
CA LEU A 249 12.51 42.38 36.66
C LEU A 249 12.84 40.95 36.20
N GLN A 250 12.52 39.96 37.03
CA GLN A 250 12.74 38.54 36.78
C GLN A 250 11.38 37.85 36.59
N THR A 251 11.25 37.03 35.54
CA THR A 251 10.10 36.14 35.32
C THR A 251 10.37 34.76 35.91
N VAL A 252 9.35 34.13 36.50
CA VAL A 252 9.53 32.89 37.27
C VAL A 252 8.55 31.77 36.92
N CYS A 253 7.60 32.01 36.01
CA CYS A 253 6.63 30.98 35.67
C CYS A 253 7.11 30.09 34.53
N GLN A 254 7.35 28.83 34.86
CA GLN A 254 7.49 27.74 33.92
C GLN A 254 6.30 26.80 34.13
N MET A 255 5.31 26.84 33.23
CA MET A 255 4.25 25.83 33.23
C MET A 255 4.87 24.50 32.76
N ALA A 256 5.08 23.58 33.70
CA ALA A 256 5.41 22.19 33.40
C ALA A 256 4.10 21.46 33.04
N THR A 257 3.97 21.06 31.78
CA THR A 257 2.85 20.24 31.32
C THR A 257 2.90 18.90 32.04
N VAL A 258 1.95 18.62 32.94
CA VAL A 258 1.68 17.26 33.40
C VAL A 258 0.68 16.67 32.42
N VAL A 259 1.16 15.86 31.48
CA VAL A 259 0.31 15.03 30.64
C VAL A 259 -0.30 13.96 31.54
N THR A 260 -1.49 14.20 32.07
CA THR A 260 -2.27 13.13 32.71
C THR A 260 -2.96 12.34 31.61
N TRP A 261 -2.37 11.19 31.27
CA TRP A 261 -3.06 10.14 30.54
C TRP A 261 -4.22 9.63 31.42
N GLN A 262 -5.46 9.85 31.01
CA GLN A 262 -6.62 9.10 31.49
C GLN A 262 -7.11 8.16 30.38
#